data_AF-A0A936INX1-F1
#
_entry.id   AF-A0A936INX1-F1
#
_cell.length_a   1.000
_cell.length_b   1.000
_cell.length_c   1.000
_cell.angle_alpha   90.00
_cell.angle_beta   90.00
_cell.angle_gamma   90.00
#
_symmetry.space_group_name_H-M   'P 1'
#
loop_
_entity.id
_entity.type
_entity.pdbx_description
1 polymer ?
#
loop_
_entity_poly.entity_id
_entity_poly.type
_entity_poly.pdbx_seq_one_letter_code
_entity_poly.pdbx_strand_id
1 'polypeptide(L)' 'MTSWPEWWDWELEFSPHLLKRMVDRGFSETDLRTMMEHATGLREDSEPGRWIVETKPGSGVWRVIVEPDSRIPSSRCSS' A
#
# COMPACT_ATOMS: atom_id res chain seq x y z
N MET A 1 12.20 10.26 10.51
CA MET A 1 11.01 10.48 9.66
C MET A 1 11.06 9.48 8.55
N THR A 2 10.18 8.48 8.55
CA THR A 2 10.07 7.51 7.46
C THR A 2 9.55 8.29 6.24
N SER A 3 10.38 8.49 5.22
CA SER A 3 9.96 9.19 4.00
C SER A 3 9.29 8.15 3.11
N TRP A 4 7.95 8.12 3.16
CA TRP A 4 7.17 7.33 2.22
C TRP A 4 7.21 7.99 0.84
N PRO A 5 7.10 7.20 -0.24
CA PRO A 5 7.09 7.73 -1.59
C PRO A 5 5.86 8.63 -1.85
N GLU A 6 5.94 9.51 -2.84
CA GLU A 6 4.88 10.49 -3.15
C GLU A 6 3.51 9.85 -3.42
N TRP A 7 3.51 8.62 -3.94
CA TRP A 7 2.29 7.87 -4.22
C TRP A 7 1.58 7.32 -2.99
N TRP A 8 2.17 7.46 -1.80
CA TRP A 8 1.59 6.99 -0.55
C TRP A 8 0.29 7.71 -0.18
N ASP A 9 0.15 8.96 -0.61
CA ASP A 9 -1.03 9.80 -0.37
C ASP A 9 -2.06 9.72 -1.50
N TRP A 10 -1.80 8.91 -2.54
CA TRP A 10 -2.73 8.76 -3.66
C TRP A 10 -4.01 8.02 -3.24
N GLU A 11 -5.06 8.22 -4.03
CA GLU A 11 -6.32 7.51 -3.85
C GLU A 11 -6.13 6.00 -4.07
N LEU A 12 -6.63 5.19 -3.13
CA LEU A 12 -6.54 3.74 -3.20
C LEU A 12 -7.66 3.18 -4.08
N GLU A 13 -7.29 2.49 -5.14
CA GLU A 13 -8.24 1.71 -5.95
C GLU A 13 -8.27 0.24 -5.46
N PHE A 14 -9.47 -0.29 -5.20
CA PHE A 14 -9.63 -1.66 -4.72
C PHE A 14 -9.92 -2.63 -5.85
N SER A 15 -8.96 -3.51 -6.11
CA SER A 15 -9.17 -4.62 -7.04
C SER A 15 -10.24 -5.60 -6.51
N PRO A 16 -10.98 -6.30 -7.39
CA PRO A 16 -11.93 -7.34 -6.98
C PRO A 16 -11.30 -8.42 -6.09
N HIS A 17 -10.00 -8.70 -6.28
CA HIS A 17 -9.26 -9.64 -5.45
C HIS A 17 -9.10 -9.13 -4.02
N LEU A 18 -8.80 -7.84 -3.84
CA LEU A 18 -8.68 -7.23 -2.52
C LEU A 18 -10.04 -7.21 -1.80
N LEU A 19 -11.12 -6.85 -2.49
CA LEU A 19 -12.47 -6.88 -1.93
C LEU A 19 -12.85 -8.29 -1.41
N LYS A 20 -12.51 -9.34 -2.17
CA LYS A 20 -12.70 -10.72 -1.70
C LYS A 20 -11.90 -11.02 -0.43
N ARG A 21 -10.67 -10.50 -0.34
CA ARG A 21 -9.80 -10.69 0.83
C ARG A 21 -10.25 -9.92 2.06
N MET A 22 -10.84 -8.74 1.88
CA MET A 22 -11.47 -7.95 2.94
C MET A 22 -12.60 -8.75 3.61
N VAL A 23 -13.43 -9.41 2.81
CA VAL A 23 -14.49 -10.30 3.31
C VAL A 23 -13.90 -11.55 3.96
N ASP A 24 -12.98 -12.24 3.28
CA ASP A 24 -12.35 -13.50 3.74
C ASP A 24 -11.62 -13.36 5.08
N ARG A 25 -10.97 -12.21 5.29
CA ARG A 25 -10.16 -11.94 6.49
C ARG A 25 -10.81 -10.95 7.47
N GLY A 26 -12.00 -10.45 7.15
CA GLY A 26 -12.78 -9.58 8.03
C GLY A 26 -12.16 -8.21 8.33
N PHE A 27 -11.61 -7.53 7.32
CA PHE A 27 -11.12 -6.15 7.46
C PHE A 27 -11.81 -5.20 6.50
N SER A 28 -11.99 -3.95 6.92
CA SER A 28 -12.61 -2.87 6.15
C SER A 28 -11.58 -2.00 5.45
N GLU A 29 -12.05 -1.07 4.62
CA GLU A 29 -11.19 -0.04 4.01
C GLU A 29 -10.49 0.80 5.09
N THR A 30 -11.23 1.17 6.14
CA THR A 30 -10.67 1.93 7.27
C THR A 30 -9.53 1.15 7.92
N ASP A 31 -9.70 -0.16 8.14
CA ASP A 31 -8.63 -1.00 8.67
C ASP A 31 -7.42 -1.04 7.74
N LEU A 32 -7.63 -1.08 6.42
CA LEU A 32 -6.55 -1.05 5.43
C LEU A 32 -5.78 0.27 5.49
N ARG A 33 -6.47 1.42 5.57
CA ARG A 33 -5.83 2.73 5.73
C ARG A 33 -5.02 2.78 7.01
N THR A 34 -5.61 2.36 8.13
CA THR A 34 -4.91 2.27 9.42
C THR A 34 -3.69 1.34 9.33
N MET A 35 -3.79 0.21 8.63
CA MET A 35 -2.67 -0.70 8.39
C MET A 35 -1.55 -0.01 7.60
N MET A 36 -1.87 0.79 6.58
CA MET A 36 -0.89 1.58 5.84
C MET A 36 -0.30 2.69 6.70
N GLU A 37 -1.09 3.44 7.46
CA GLU A 37 -0.57 4.46 8.38
C GLU A 37 0.40 3.89 9.42
N HIS A 38 0.15 2.67 9.89
CA HIS A 38 1.04 1.93 10.80
C HIS A 38 2.05 1.03 10.07
N ALA A 39 2.26 1.24 8.77
CA ALA A 39 3.26 0.50 8.03
C ALA A 39 4.65 0.68 8.66
N THR A 40 5.34 -0.43 8.78
CA THR A 40 6.68 -0.51 9.38
C THR A 40 7.77 -0.61 8.32
N GLY A 41 7.41 -0.96 7.10
CA GLY A 41 8.35 -1.11 6.00
C GLY A 41 7.66 -1.04 4.64
N LEU A 42 8.46 -0.66 3.65
CA LEU A 42 8.13 -0.72 2.25
C LEU A 42 9.28 -1.39 1.51
N ARG A 43 8.98 -2.31 0.61
CA ARG A 43 9.99 -2.87 -0.30
C ARG A 43 9.38 -3.16 -1.65
N GLU A 44 10.22 -3.24 -2.67
CA GLU A 44 9.80 -3.68 -4.00
C GLU A 44 9.49 -5.19 -3.97
N ASP A 45 8.48 -5.59 -4.74
CA ASP A 45 8.18 -7.00 -4.99
C ASP A 45 9.12 -7.56 -6.08
N SER A 46 9.01 -8.86 -6.38
CA SER A 46 9.78 -9.48 -7.46
C SER A 46 9.29 -9.01 -8.85
N GLU A 47 8.05 -8.54 -8.94
CA GLU A 47 7.50 -7.92 -10.14
C GLU A 47 7.71 -6.40 -10.14
N PRO A 48 8.29 -5.81 -11.20
CA PRO A 48 8.54 -4.38 -11.27
C PRO A 48 7.23 -3.58 -11.25
N GLY A 49 7.22 -2.47 -10.52
CA GLY A 49 6.02 -1.64 -10.34
C GLY A 49 5.10 -2.11 -9.22
N ARG A 50 5.44 -3.20 -8.53
CA ARG A 50 4.73 -3.67 -7.33
C ARG A 50 5.56 -3.41 -6.08
N TRP A 51 4.88 -2.99 -5.03
CA TRP A 51 5.49 -2.75 -3.73
C TRP A 51 4.77 -3.53 -2.65
N ILE A 52 5.53 -4.07 -1.71
CA ILE A 52 5.04 -4.76 -0.53
C ILE A 52 5.16 -3.83 0.67
N VAL A 53 4.00 -3.45 1.20
CA VAL A 53 3.88 -2.74 2.47
C VAL A 53 3.83 -3.76 3.60
N GLU A 54 4.76 -3.63 4.54
CA GLU A 54 4.84 -4.48 5.74
C GLU A 54 4.19 -3.77 6.92
N THR A 55 3.08 -4.33 7.39
CA THR A 55 2.30 -3.77 8.51
C THR A 55 2.05 -4.83 9.57
N LYS A 56 1.93 -4.39 10.82
CA LYS A 56 1.69 -5.26 11.97
C LYS A 56 0.48 -4.77 12.77
N PRO A 57 -0.75 -4.97 12.25
CA PRO A 57 -1.95 -4.74 13.04
C PRO A 57 -2.03 -5.82 14.13
N GLY A 58 -1.74 -5.43 15.37
CA GLY A 58 -1.84 -6.29 16.55
C GLY A 58 -0.87 -7.48 16.53
N SER A 59 -1.37 -8.67 16.16
CA SER A 59 -0.72 -9.96 16.44
C SER A 59 -0.24 -10.73 15.20
N GLY A 60 -0.27 -10.13 14.01
CA GLY A 60 0.17 -10.78 12.76
C GLY A 60 0.97 -9.85 11.85
N VAL A 61 1.87 -10.42 11.05
CA VAL A 61 2.58 -9.69 9.97
C VAL A 61 1.71 -9.72 8.73
N TRP A 62 1.27 -8.55 8.30
CA TRP A 62 0.50 -8.36 7.08
C TRP A 62 1.38 -7.78 5.99
N ARG A 63 1.15 -8.28 4.78
CA ARG A 63 1.81 -7.82 3.56
C ARG A 63 0.71 -7.35 2.61
N VAL A 64 0.69 -6.05 2.35
CA VAL A 64 -0.22 -5.43 1.39
C VAL A 64 0.58 -5.16 0.13
N ILE A 65 0.09 -5.61 -1.02
CA ILE A 65 0.71 -5.33 -2.31
C ILE A 65 0.03 -4.09 -2.87
N VAL A 66 0.82 -3.08 -3.23
CA VAL A 66 0.36 -1.83 -3.85
C VAL A 66 1.04 -1.65 -5.19
N GLU A 67 0.27 -1.19 -6.16
CA GLU A 67 0.71 -0.98 -7.55
C GLU A 67 0.46 0.50 -7.87
N PRO A 68 1.46 1.39 -7.67
CA PRO A 68 1.30 2.79 -8.03
C PRO A 68 1.06 2.94 -9.53
N ASP A 69 0.05 3.72 -9.89
CA ASP A 69 -0.24 3.98 -11.29
C ASP A 69 0.89 4.80 -11.93
N SER A 70 1.62 4.17 -12.85
CA SER A 70 2.77 4.76 -13.55
C SER A 70 2.42 5.94 -14.47
N ARG A 71 1.13 6.25 -14.67
CA ARG A 71 0.69 7.41 -15.47
C ARG A 71 0.70 8.71 -14.69
N ILE A 72 0.98 8.69 -13.40
CA ILE A 72 1.43 9.89 -12.70
C ILE A 72 2.95 9.90 -12.86
N PRO A 73 3.48 10.54 -13.92
CA PRO A 73 4.91 10.71 -13.98
C PRO A 73 5.32 11.52 -12.74
N SER A 74 6.46 11.17 -12.16
CA SER A 74 7.20 11.94 -11.15
C SER A 74 7.64 13.33 -11.67
N SER A 75 6.90 13.90 -12.62
CA SER A 75 7.18 15.15 -13.30
C SER A 75 6.60 16.32 -12.52
N ARG A 76 7.34 16.74 -11.49
CA ARG A 76 7.69 18.15 -11.23
C ARG A 76 8.78 18.21 -10.15
N CYS A 77 10.05 18.28 -10.59
CA CYS A 77 10.90 19.50 -10.56
C CYS A 77 11.34 19.91 -9.14
N SER A 78 12.63 20.00 -8.82
CA SER A 78 13.57 21.07 -9.22
C SER A 78 14.96 20.68 -8.65
N SER A 79 16.14 21.06 -9.17
CA SER A 79 16.61 21.95 -10.23
C SER A 79 18.07 21.57 -10.52
#